data_AF-A0AAD5STE2-F1
#
_entry.id   AF-A0AAD5STE2-F1
#
_cell.length_a   1.000
_cell.length_b   1.000
_cell.length_c   1.000
_cell.angle_alpha   90.00
_cell.angle_beta   90.00
_cell.angle_gamma   90.00
#
_symmetry.space_group_name_H-M   'P 1'
#
loop_
_entity.id
_entity.type
_entity.pdbx_description
1 polymer ?
#
loop_
_entity_poly.entity_id
_entity_poly.type
_entity_poly.pdbx_seq_one_letter_code
_entity_poly.pdbx_strand_id
1 'polypeptide(L)'
;MAQPMATRASGPSAQFAWAAPGFGGGAVGAAGGAFGAGRRADKGWDGRPDTRTLQLRESQRRHRQRKLNYVKSLEDRAKSADEAWRRVSELEAMCVALQHELDKYRNPSLIHSDNIRNSKNNINVSHALDIDEASSMLSRIAAIANSPLIHQFFSLVQAQVDCNDVKQRRLFILRTLKVSSDILDLCGVVDRQKIYDIMMDFKTRNSSHEIYVNQMTTNFKFHSEGSATMSTLSATSSTSSDLIIPEARVDPAIVNSIESLFRSSLKAIKPLQGASQLIDDLCAVGRSMAIHGANMEERFFKVLELTDTLKQMCETEEDQRK
;
A
#
# COMPACT_ATOMS: atom_id res chain seq x y z
N MET A 1 30.72 5.66 -39.44
CA MET A 1 30.55 4.23 -39.79
C MET A 1 30.22 3.46 -38.51
N ALA A 2 28.95 3.13 -38.30
CA ALA A 2 28.48 2.20 -37.27
C ALA A 2 27.15 1.61 -37.77
N GLN A 3 27.06 0.28 -37.80
CA GLN A 3 25.94 -0.49 -38.35
C GLN A 3 24.73 -0.53 -37.38
N PRO A 4 23.50 -0.70 -37.89
CA PRO A 4 22.29 -0.76 -37.08
C PRO A 4 22.01 -2.18 -36.54
N MET A 5 21.55 -2.26 -35.30
CA MET A 5 21.11 -3.51 -34.67
C MET A 5 19.65 -3.84 -34.99
N ALA A 6 19.44 -5.15 -35.15
CA ALA A 6 18.31 -5.80 -35.78
C ALA A 6 17.00 -5.80 -34.96
N THR A 7 15.91 -5.88 -35.72
CA THR A 7 14.52 -6.05 -35.34
C THR A 7 14.27 -7.39 -34.62
N ARG A 8 13.50 -7.36 -33.52
CA ARG A 8 13.11 -8.54 -32.73
C ARG A 8 11.81 -9.13 -33.29
N ALA A 9 11.89 -10.41 -33.64
CA ALA A 9 10.83 -11.20 -34.27
C ALA A 9 9.65 -11.50 -33.33
N SER A 10 8.46 -11.48 -33.93
CA SER A 10 7.18 -11.97 -33.42
C SER A 10 7.22 -13.48 -33.13
N GLY A 11 6.82 -13.88 -31.92
CA GLY A 11 6.66 -15.27 -31.53
C GLY A 11 5.36 -15.91 -32.07
N PRO A 12 5.30 -17.25 -32.18
CA PRO A 12 4.21 -17.96 -32.84
C PRO A 12 2.96 -18.09 -31.96
N SER A 13 1.81 -17.92 -32.62
CA SER A 13 0.47 -18.21 -32.13
C SER A 13 0.29 -19.70 -31.83
N ALA A 14 0.01 -20.05 -30.58
CA ALA A 14 -0.42 -21.39 -30.19
C ALA A 14 -1.87 -21.63 -30.65
N GLN A 15 -2.04 -22.39 -31.73
CA GLN A 15 -3.33 -22.92 -32.14
C GLN A 15 -3.66 -24.14 -31.28
N PHE A 16 -4.63 -24.01 -30.37
CA PHE A 16 -5.23 -25.14 -29.67
C PHE A 16 -6.15 -25.91 -30.63
N ALA A 17 -5.66 -27.02 -31.17
CA ALA A 17 -6.47 -27.98 -31.89
C ALA A 17 -7.28 -28.82 -30.89
N TRP A 18 -8.58 -28.60 -30.82
CA TRP A 18 -9.51 -29.48 -30.12
C TRP A 18 -9.77 -30.70 -30.99
N ALA A 19 -9.17 -31.83 -30.63
CA ALA A 19 -9.49 -33.13 -31.22
C ALA A 19 -10.88 -33.56 -30.73
N ALA A 20 -11.86 -33.59 -31.64
CA ALA A 20 -13.15 -34.22 -31.40
C ALA A 20 -12.99 -35.76 -31.35
N PRO A 21 -13.64 -36.47 -30.41
CA PRO A 21 -13.63 -37.92 -30.42
C PRO A 21 -14.42 -38.43 -31.63
N GLY A 22 -13.77 -39.30 -32.41
CA GLY A 22 -14.31 -39.89 -33.62
C GLY A 22 -15.61 -40.65 -33.37
N PHE A 23 -16.66 -40.23 -34.07
CA PHE A 23 -17.82 -41.07 -34.31
C PHE A 23 -17.42 -42.14 -35.33
N GLY A 24 -17.19 -43.35 -34.84
CA GLY A 24 -17.06 -44.54 -35.68
C GLY A 24 -18.37 -44.79 -36.44
N GLY A 25 -18.40 -44.40 -37.70
CA GLY A 25 -19.43 -44.79 -38.66
C GLY A 25 -19.27 -46.26 -39.00
N GLY A 26 -19.96 -47.13 -38.25
CA GLY A 26 -20.15 -48.53 -38.64
C GLY A 26 -21.03 -48.60 -39.88
N ALA A 27 -20.43 -48.90 -41.02
CA ALA A 27 -21.12 -49.27 -42.24
C ALA A 27 -21.85 -50.60 -42.00
N VAL A 28 -23.17 -50.54 -41.79
CA VAL A 28 -24.01 -51.73 -41.69
C VAL A 28 -24.32 -52.18 -43.12
N GLY A 29 -23.80 -53.34 -43.49
CA GLY A 29 -23.99 -53.96 -44.79
C GLY A 29 -25.47 -54.21 -45.09
N ALA A 30 -25.87 -53.81 -46.30
CA ALA A 30 -27.13 -54.18 -46.90
C ALA A 30 -27.11 -55.68 -47.25
N ALA A 31 -27.75 -56.51 -46.42
CA ALA A 31 -28.12 -57.86 -46.77
C ALA A 31 -29.61 -57.86 -47.15
N GLY A 32 -29.87 -57.82 -48.46
CA GLY A 32 -31.20 -58.03 -49.03
C GLY A 32 -31.64 -59.48 -48.86
N GLY A 33 -32.46 -59.74 -47.85
CA GLY A 33 -33.18 -60.99 -47.67
C GLY A 33 -34.61 -60.84 -48.14
N ALA A 34 -34.90 -61.34 -49.34
CA ALA A 34 -36.25 -61.51 -49.87
C ALA A 34 -36.97 -62.62 -49.07
N PHE A 35 -38.04 -62.28 -48.34
CA PHE A 35 -38.95 -63.29 -47.80
C PHE A 35 -40.41 -62.83 -47.84
N GLY A 36 -41.18 -63.56 -48.64
CA GLY A 36 -42.46 -64.11 -48.20
C GLY A 36 -43.64 -63.16 -48.13
N ALA A 37 -44.35 -63.03 -49.26
CA ALA A 37 -45.74 -62.60 -49.31
C ALA A 37 -46.66 -63.59 -48.57
N GLY A 38 -46.76 -63.45 -47.25
CA GLY A 38 -47.74 -64.16 -46.43
C GLY A 38 -48.96 -63.27 -46.17
N ARG A 39 -50.02 -63.43 -46.96
CA ARG A 39 -51.34 -62.83 -46.69
C ARG A 39 -51.86 -63.34 -45.34
N ARG A 40 -51.72 -62.54 -44.28
CA ARG A 40 -52.43 -62.75 -43.01
C ARG A 40 -53.69 -61.91 -43.01
N ALA A 41 -54.79 -62.59 -42.73
CA ALA A 41 -56.14 -62.08 -42.72
C ALA A 41 -56.31 -60.86 -41.81
N ASP A 42 -56.99 -59.86 -42.36
CA ASP A 42 -57.57 -58.71 -41.68
C ASP A 42 -58.47 -59.16 -40.52
N LYS A 43 -57.90 -59.20 -39.32
CA LYS A 43 -58.68 -59.09 -38.08
C LYS A 43 -58.62 -57.63 -37.67
N GLY A 44 -59.78 -56.97 -37.69
CA GLY A 44 -59.98 -55.55 -37.41
C GLY A 44 -59.03 -55.02 -36.35
N TRP A 45 -58.01 -54.34 -36.83
CA TRP A 45 -57.11 -53.55 -36.00
C TRP A 45 -57.78 -52.19 -35.89
N ASP A 46 -58.37 -51.86 -34.74
CA ASP A 46 -59.15 -50.63 -34.54
C ASP A 46 -58.33 -49.32 -34.69
N GLY A 47 -57.10 -49.40 -35.23
CA GLY A 47 -56.21 -48.28 -35.50
C GLY A 47 -55.72 -47.53 -34.26
N ARG A 48 -56.19 -47.90 -33.07
CA ARG A 48 -55.84 -47.23 -31.82
C ARG A 48 -54.49 -47.75 -31.34
N PRO A 49 -53.49 -46.87 -31.18
CA PRO A 49 -52.19 -47.26 -30.66
C PRO A 49 -52.34 -47.81 -29.24
N ASP A 50 -51.72 -48.96 -28.97
CA ASP A 50 -51.69 -49.61 -27.66
C ASP A 50 -51.19 -48.62 -26.58
N THR A 51 -51.86 -48.60 -25.43
CA THR A 51 -51.55 -47.75 -24.26
C THR A 51 -50.05 -47.73 -23.92
N ARG A 52 -49.37 -48.88 -24.02
CA ARG A 52 -47.93 -49.00 -23.80
C ARG A 52 -47.11 -48.18 -24.80
N THR A 53 -47.52 -48.12 -26.06
CA THR A 53 -46.85 -47.31 -27.10
C THR A 53 -47.04 -45.81 -26.86
N LEU A 54 -48.21 -45.39 -26.36
CA LEU A 54 -48.46 -44.00 -25.98
C LEU A 54 -47.57 -43.59 -24.80
N GLN A 55 -47.47 -44.42 -23.75
CA GLN A 55 -46.59 -44.17 -22.61
C GLN A 55 -45.12 -44.08 -23.00
N LEU A 56 -44.65 -44.96 -23.90
CA LEU A 56 -43.29 -44.90 -24.46
C LEU A 56 -43.03 -43.62 -25.25
N ARG A 57 -43.99 -43.19 -26.08
CA ARG A 57 -43.87 -41.92 -26.82
C ARG A 57 -43.85 -40.73 -25.86
N GLU A 58 -44.68 -40.75 -24.83
CA GLU A 58 -44.72 -39.68 -23.84
C GLU A 58 -43.45 -39.62 -22.99
N SER A 59 -42.92 -40.77 -22.55
CA SER A 59 -41.66 -40.82 -21.81
C SER A 59 -40.48 -40.33 -22.65
N GLN A 60 -40.44 -40.69 -23.94
CA GLN A 60 -39.45 -40.16 -24.88
C GLN A 60 -39.58 -38.66 -25.08
N ARG A 61 -40.81 -38.11 -25.20
CA ARG A 61 -41.04 -36.66 -25.28
C ARG A 61 -40.52 -35.95 -24.04
N ARG A 62 -40.86 -36.44 -22.84
CA ARG A 62 -40.36 -35.88 -21.57
C ARG A 62 -38.84 -35.96 -21.47
N HIS A 63 -38.23 -37.06 -21.94
CA HIS A 63 -36.78 -37.20 -21.98
C HIS A 63 -36.10 -36.19 -22.91
N ARG A 64 -36.64 -36.01 -24.14
CA ARG A 64 -36.15 -34.99 -25.07
C ARG A 64 -36.30 -33.59 -24.49
N GLN A 65 -37.44 -33.31 -23.85
CA GLN A 65 -37.66 -32.02 -23.19
C GLN A 65 -36.65 -31.75 -22.07
N ARG A 66 -36.37 -32.76 -21.22
CA ARG A 66 -35.34 -32.63 -20.16
C ARG A 66 -33.96 -32.38 -20.75
N LYS A 67 -33.60 -33.07 -21.84
CA LYS A 67 -32.33 -32.81 -22.55
C LYS A 67 -32.26 -31.40 -23.14
N LEU A 68 -33.32 -30.93 -23.79
CA LEU A 68 -33.38 -29.55 -24.31
C LEU A 68 -33.25 -28.52 -23.19
N ASN A 69 -33.97 -28.70 -22.08
CA ASN A 69 -33.87 -27.82 -20.92
C ASN A 69 -32.46 -27.84 -20.31
N TYR A 70 -31.82 -29.01 -20.26
CA TYR A 70 -30.45 -29.14 -19.76
C TYR A 70 -29.44 -28.43 -20.67
N VAL A 71 -29.54 -28.62 -21.99
CA VAL A 71 -28.70 -27.91 -22.97
C VAL A 71 -28.90 -26.40 -22.84
N LYS A 72 -30.15 -25.93 -22.77
CA LYS A 72 -30.45 -24.51 -22.54
C LYS A 72 -29.81 -23.98 -21.26
N SER A 73 -29.88 -24.74 -20.15
CA SER A 73 -29.23 -24.35 -18.89
C SER A 73 -27.70 -24.32 -18.97
N LEU A 74 -27.10 -25.12 -19.85
CA LEU A 74 -25.66 -25.06 -20.11
C LEU A 74 -25.29 -23.84 -20.94
N GLU A 75 -26.09 -23.52 -21.97
CA GLU A 75 -25.92 -22.31 -22.78
C GLU A 75 -26.06 -21.04 -21.93
N ASP A 76 -27.04 -20.98 -21.04
CA ASP A 76 -27.24 -19.84 -20.13
C ASP A 76 -26.06 -19.69 -19.15
N ARG A 77 -25.53 -20.82 -18.63
CA ARG A 77 -24.31 -20.80 -17.80
C ARG A 77 -23.07 -20.36 -18.56
N ALA A 78 -22.91 -20.78 -19.81
CA ALA A 78 -21.81 -20.35 -20.66
C ALA A 78 -21.87 -18.84 -20.92
N LYS A 79 -23.04 -18.30 -21.26
CA LYS A 79 -23.24 -16.86 -21.42
C LYS A 79 -22.93 -16.07 -20.15
N SER A 80 -23.38 -16.57 -19.00
CA SER A 80 -23.08 -15.94 -17.70
C SER A 80 -21.59 -15.97 -17.37
N ALA A 81 -20.88 -17.05 -17.72
CA ALA A 81 -19.44 -17.13 -17.56
C ALA A 81 -18.69 -16.16 -18.50
N ASP A 82 -19.13 -16.02 -19.75
CA ASP A 82 -18.57 -15.05 -20.70
C ASP A 82 -18.75 -13.59 -20.22
N GLU A 83 -19.92 -13.26 -19.67
CA GLU A 83 -20.18 -11.95 -19.07
C GLU A 83 -19.30 -11.70 -17.84
N ALA A 84 -19.12 -12.70 -16.97
CA ALA A 84 -18.23 -12.59 -15.83
C ALA A 84 -16.78 -12.37 -16.27
N TRP A 85 -16.33 -13.07 -17.31
CA TRP A 85 -14.98 -12.91 -17.87
C TRP A 85 -14.75 -11.53 -18.45
N ARG A 86 -15.74 -10.94 -19.15
CA ARG A 86 -15.66 -9.53 -19.61
C ARG A 86 -15.49 -8.55 -18.45
N ARG A 87 -16.26 -8.72 -17.36
CA ARG A 87 -16.13 -7.85 -16.17
C ARG A 87 -14.75 -7.96 -15.53
N VAL A 88 -14.19 -9.17 -15.45
CA VAL A 88 -12.83 -9.37 -14.94
C VAL A 88 -11.82 -8.66 -15.83
N SER A 89 -11.94 -8.77 -17.16
CA SER A 89 -11.06 -8.09 -18.11
C SER A 89 -11.15 -6.55 -18.02
N GLU A 90 -12.36 -6.00 -17.82
CA GLU A 90 -12.57 -4.56 -17.59
C GLU A 90 -11.91 -4.10 -16.28
N LEU A 91 -12.06 -4.87 -15.19
CA LEU A 91 -11.43 -4.58 -13.91
C LEU A 91 -9.91 -4.69 -13.98
N GLU A 92 -9.36 -5.68 -14.68
CA GLU A 92 -7.92 -5.78 -14.94
C GLU A 92 -7.40 -4.56 -15.70
N ALA A 93 -8.12 -4.09 -16.72
CA ALA A 93 -7.76 -2.88 -17.45
C ALA A 93 -7.79 -1.63 -16.54
N MET A 94 -8.79 -1.51 -15.66
CA MET A 94 -8.85 -0.43 -14.66
C MET A 94 -7.70 -0.51 -13.66
N CYS A 95 -7.35 -1.69 -13.17
CA CYS A 95 -6.21 -1.90 -12.27
C CYS A 95 -4.89 -1.50 -12.95
N VAL A 96 -4.69 -1.85 -14.23
CA VAL A 96 -3.51 -1.43 -15.00
C VAL A 96 -3.48 0.09 -15.19
N ALA A 97 -4.62 0.73 -15.46
CA ALA A 97 -4.71 2.18 -15.59
C ALA A 97 -4.38 2.89 -14.25
N LEU A 98 -4.94 2.41 -13.14
CA LEU A 98 -4.64 2.94 -11.80
C LEU A 98 -3.19 2.68 -11.40
N GLN A 99 -2.62 1.52 -11.76
CA GLN A 99 -1.21 1.22 -11.52
C GLN A 99 -0.32 2.20 -12.29
N HIS A 100 -0.65 2.50 -13.55
CA HIS A 100 0.06 3.49 -14.35
C HIS A 100 -0.06 4.91 -13.75
N GLU A 101 -1.23 5.29 -13.23
CA GLU A 101 -1.38 6.55 -12.48
C GLU A 101 -0.55 6.56 -11.19
N LEU A 102 -0.56 5.49 -10.41
CA LEU A 102 0.27 5.36 -9.21
C LEU A 102 1.76 5.42 -9.55
N ASP A 103 2.19 4.80 -10.64
CA ASP A 103 3.59 4.85 -11.08
C ASP A 103 4.01 6.26 -11.50
N LYS A 104 3.10 7.06 -12.06
CA LYS A 104 3.31 8.50 -12.31
C LYS A 104 3.59 9.27 -11.02
N TYR A 105 2.94 8.91 -9.91
CA TYR A 105 3.17 9.53 -8.60
C TYR A 105 4.34 8.91 -7.82
N ARG A 106 4.64 7.62 -8.06
CA ARG A 106 5.71 6.88 -7.36
C ARG A 106 7.09 7.24 -7.89
N ASN A 107 7.20 7.56 -9.18
CA ASN A 107 8.46 7.97 -9.82
C ASN A 107 8.34 9.35 -10.50
N PRO A 108 8.13 10.45 -9.73
CA PRO A 108 8.16 11.80 -10.30
C PRO A 108 9.54 12.13 -10.91
N SER A 109 10.58 11.36 -10.54
CA SER A 109 11.94 11.47 -11.05
C SER A 109 12.11 11.05 -12.51
N LEU A 110 11.23 10.23 -13.12
CA LEU A 110 11.40 9.73 -14.50
C LEU A 110 10.84 10.66 -15.58
N ILE A 111 9.90 11.55 -15.24
CA ILE A 111 9.44 12.61 -16.16
C ILE A 111 10.38 13.82 -16.10
N HIS A 112 11.16 13.96 -15.01
CA HIS A 112 12.15 15.04 -14.87
C HIS A 112 13.60 14.60 -15.08
N SER A 113 13.92 13.30 -15.20
CA SER A 113 15.31 12.83 -15.29
C SER A 113 16.05 13.25 -16.57
N ASP A 114 15.33 13.47 -17.68
CA ASP A 114 15.96 14.01 -18.89
C ASP A 114 16.24 15.51 -18.79
N ASN A 115 15.71 16.19 -17.77
CA ASN A 115 16.08 17.57 -17.39
C ASN A 115 17.04 17.62 -16.17
N ILE A 116 17.06 16.60 -15.31
CA ILE A 116 17.82 16.60 -14.06
C ILE A 116 19.29 16.20 -14.25
N ARG A 117 19.66 15.49 -15.31
CA ARG A 117 21.10 15.17 -15.51
C ARG A 117 21.96 16.39 -15.84
N ASN A 118 21.34 17.52 -16.22
CA ASN A 118 21.97 18.85 -16.27
C ASN A 118 21.69 19.74 -15.04
N SER A 119 20.88 19.30 -14.07
CA SER A 119 20.52 20.03 -12.84
C SER A 119 21.23 19.45 -11.61
N LYS A 120 22.54 19.24 -11.70
CA LYS A 120 23.41 19.09 -10.52
C LYS A 120 23.79 20.44 -9.89
N ASN A 121 23.27 21.55 -10.42
CA ASN A 121 23.55 22.88 -9.91
C ASN A 121 22.25 23.51 -9.43
N ASN A 122 22.04 23.51 -8.12
CA ASN A 122 21.03 24.30 -7.41
C ASN A 122 19.59 24.11 -7.92
N ILE A 123 18.87 23.15 -7.33
CA ILE A 123 17.45 23.40 -7.05
C ILE A 123 17.47 24.59 -6.09
N ASN A 124 17.42 25.80 -6.64
CA ASN A 124 17.12 27.01 -5.91
C ASN A 124 15.73 26.79 -5.30
N VAL A 125 15.69 26.22 -4.09
CA VAL A 125 14.56 26.34 -3.18
C VAL A 125 14.52 27.79 -2.67
N SER A 126 14.59 28.75 -3.60
CA SER A 126 14.56 30.19 -3.34
C SER A 126 13.19 30.76 -3.70
N HIS A 127 12.16 29.92 -3.79
CA HIS A 127 10.80 30.41 -3.73
C HIS A 127 10.55 30.81 -2.29
N ALA A 128 10.36 32.12 -2.09
CA ALA A 128 9.95 32.66 -0.80
C ALA A 128 8.74 31.87 -0.33
N LEU A 129 8.84 31.29 0.87
CA LEU A 129 7.72 30.58 1.46
C LEU A 129 6.63 31.59 1.81
N ASP A 130 5.36 31.19 1.64
CA ASP A 130 4.20 32.03 2.01
C ASP A 130 3.98 32.11 3.54
N ILE A 131 5.03 32.42 4.29
CA ILE A 131 5.07 32.45 5.74
C ILE A 131 4.15 33.54 6.29
N ASP A 132 4.20 34.74 5.72
CA ASP A 132 3.47 35.90 6.26
C ASP A 132 1.96 35.69 6.23
N GLU A 133 1.44 35.09 5.15
CA GLU A 133 0.03 34.81 5.02
C GLU A 133 -0.43 33.73 5.99
N ALA A 134 0.32 32.62 6.09
CA ALA A 134 -0.02 31.54 7.03
C ALA A 134 0.11 31.98 8.49
N SER A 135 1.11 32.80 8.82
CA SER A 135 1.29 33.43 10.12
C SER A 135 0.13 34.35 10.47
N SER A 136 -0.30 35.19 9.51
CA SER A 136 -1.49 36.04 9.65
C SER A 136 -2.76 35.23 9.91
N MET A 137 -2.96 34.11 9.19
CA MET A 137 -4.11 33.23 9.39
C MET A 137 -4.11 32.55 10.76
N LEU A 138 -2.98 31.97 11.20
CA LEU A 138 -2.86 31.35 12.52
C LEU A 138 -3.05 32.37 13.65
N SER A 139 -2.57 33.60 13.46
CA SER A 139 -2.72 34.69 14.45
C SER A 139 -4.18 35.16 14.60
N ARG A 140 -5.09 34.82 13.69
CA ARG A 140 -6.53 35.11 13.83
C ARG A 140 -7.25 34.14 14.77
N ILE A 141 -6.62 33.03 15.14
CA ILE A 141 -7.20 32.05 16.06
C ILE A 141 -6.99 32.56 17.49
N ALA A 142 -8.09 32.91 18.18
CA ALA A 142 -8.06 33.57 19.47
C ALA A 142 -7.20 32.85 20.54
N ALA A 143 -7.20 31.51 20.54
CA ALA A 143 -6.42 30.70 21.48
C ALA A 143 -4.90 30.88 21.35
N ILE A 144 -4.40 31.21 20.14
CA ILE A 144 -2.96 31.28 19.84
C ILE A 144 -2.51 32.63 19.26
N ALA A 145 -3.40 33.61 19.16
CA ALA A 145 -3.18 34.88 18.45
C ALA A 145 -1.87 35.62 18.82
N ASN A 146 -1.44 35.51 20.08
CA ASN A 146 -0.22 36.14 20.58
C ASN A 146 0.84 35.13 21.04
N SER A 147 0.73 33.88 20.59
CA SER A 147 1.64 32.82 21.00
C SER A 147 3.00 32.96 20.31
N PRO A 148 4.12 32.98 21.05
CA PRO A 148 5.46 32.99 20.44
C PRO A 148 5.73 31.73 19.62
N LEU A 149 4.96 30.66 19.84
CA LEU A 149 5.08 29.39 19.11
C LEU A 149 4.78 29.55 17.62
N ILE A 150 3.88 30.46 17.22
CA ILE A 150 3.59 30.70 15.79
C ILE A 150 4.85 31.25 15.11
N HIS A 151 5.47 32.27 15.69
CA HIS A 151 6.72 32.84 15.18
C HIS A 151 7.86 31.81 15.20
N GLN A 152 7.98 31.03 16.27
CA GLN A 152 8.98 29.97 16.37
C GLN A 152 8.79 28.90 15.29
N PHE A 153 7.54 28.49 15.03
CA PHE A 153 7.20 27.53 13.99
C PHE A 153 7.70 28.01 12.62
N PHE A 154 7.31 29.22 12.21
CA PHE A 154 7.72 29.74 10.90
C PHE A 154 9.21 30.08 10.82
N SER A 155 9.83 30.53 11.91
CA SER A 155 11.28 30.71 11.97
C SER A 155 12.03 29.40 11.75
N LEU A 156 11.55 28.29 12.32
CA LEU A 156 12.13 26.97 12.08
C LEU A 156 11.89 26.48 10.64
N VAL A 157 10.71 26.74 10.07
CA VAL A 157 10.43 26.42 8.65
C VAL A 157 11.35 27.21 7.72
N GLN A 158 11.55 28.50 7.96
CA GLN A 158 12.49 29.31 7.19
C GLN A 158 13.93 28.79 7.34
N ALA A 159 14.33 28.46 8.57
CA ALA A 159 15.64 27.87 8.82
C ALA A 159 15.85 26.52 8.11
N GLN A 160 14.80 25.73 7.84
CA GLN A 160 14.90 24.51 7.04
C GLN A 160 15.31 24.79 5.59
N VAL A 161 14.82 25.89 5.02
CA VAL A 161 15.13 26.31 3.65
C VAL A 161 16.55 26.85 3.57
N ASP A 162 16.94 27.68 4.54
CA ASP A 162 18.23 28.37 4.54
C ASP A 162 19.42 27.47 4.95
N CYS A 163 19.14 26.34 5.61
CA CYS A 163 20.18 25.48 6.18
C CYS A 163 20.76 24.51 5.15
N ASN A 164 22.03 24.68 4.76
CA ASN A 164 22.70 23.78 3.83
C ASN A 164 23.09 22.40 4.42
N ASP A 165 23.26 22.30 5.74
CA ASP A 165 23.61 21.03 6.41
C ASP A 165 22.37 20.14 6.57
N VAL A 166 22.43 18.94 5.99
CA VAL A 166 21.37 17.93 6.06
C VAL A 166 21.04 17.54 7.51
N LYS A 167 22.04 17.43 8.39
CA LYS A 167 21.82 17.03 9.80
C LYS A 167 21.10 18.12 10.57
N GLN A 168 21.60 19.34 10.50
CA GLN A 168 20.97 20.49 11.13
C GLN A 168 19.57 20.76 10.58
N ARG A 169 19.36 20.58 9.27
CA ARG A 169 18.04 20.70 8.65
C ARG A 169 17.05 19.66 9.20
N ARG A 170 17.46 18.40 9.38
CA ARG A 170 16.65 17.36 10.03
C ARG A 170 16.25 17.75 11.45
N LEU A 171 17.19 18.30 12.22
CA LEU A 171 16.89 18.82 13.55
C LEU A 171 15.83 19.93 13.52
N PHE A 172 15.87 20.83 12.52
CA PHE A 172 14.84 21.85 12.36
C PHE A 172 13.46 21.26 12.00
N ILE A 173 13.40 20.21 11.17
CA ILE A 173 12.15 19.50 10.86
C ILE A 173 11.55 18.92 12.15
N LEU A 174 12.35 18.21 12.96
CA LEU A 174 11.88 17.63 14.22
C LEU A 174 11.40 18.69 15.22
N ARG A 175 12.14 19.79 15.36
CA ARG A 175 11.73 20.93 16.19
C ARG A 175 10.43 21.56 15.71
N THR A 176 10.24 21.64 14.40
CA THR A 176 9.01 22.18 13.80
C THR A 176 7.80 21.30 14.12
N LEU A 177 7.96 19.97 14.03
CA LEU A 177 6.91 19.02 14.42
C LEU A 177 6.58 19.15 15.91
N LYS A 178 7.60 19.33 16.76
CA LYS A 178 7.39 19.53 18.20
C LYS A 178 6.61 20.83 18.48
N VAL A 179 7.04 21.96 17.92
CA VAL A 179 6.33 23.25 18.06
C VAL A 179 4.90 23.17 17.51
N SER A 180 4.69 22.45 16.41
CA SER A 180 3.35 22.20 15.88
C SER A 180 2.45 21.43 16.86
N SER A 181 2.99 20.42 17.54
CA SER A 181 2.27 19.71 18.60
C SER A 181 1.91 20.64 19.74
N ASP A 182 2.87 21.47 20.19
CA ASP A 182 2.65 22.41 21.29
C ASP A 182 1.57 23.45 20.94
N ILE A 183 1.52 23.92 19.68
CA ILE A 183 0.45 24.80 19.18
C ILE A 183 -0.93 24.11 19.27
N LEU A 184 -1.02 22.84 18.85
CA LEU A 184 -2.27 22.08 18.88
C LEU A 184 -2.74 21.80 20.33
N ASP A 185 -1.80 21.58 21.25
CA ASP A 185 -2.10 21.33 22.66
C ASP A 185 -2.70 22.55 23.37
N LEU A 186 -2.33 23.77 22.95
CA LEU A 186 -2.93 25.01 23.45
C LEU A 186 -4.38 25.24 22.99
N CYS A 187 -4.86 24.47 22.01
CA CYS A 187 -6.13 24.72 21.35
C CYS A 187 -7.21 23.72 21.74
N GLY A 188 -8.46 24.20 21.81
CA GLY A 188 -9.64 23.34 21.86
C GLY A 188 -9.88 22.61 20.53
N VAL A 189 -10.75 21.58 20.55
CA VAL A 189 -10.98 20.69 19.39
C VAL A 189 -11.35 21.45 18.11
N VAL A 190 -12.20 22.47 18.20
CA VAL A 190 -12.62 23.27 17.03
C VAL A 190 -11.46 24.07 16.45
N ASP A 191 -10.63 24.66 17.29
CA ASP A 191 -9.49 25.47 16.84
C ASP A 191 -8.35 24.59 16.31
N ARG A 192 -8.17 23.37 16.84
CA ARG A 192 -7.25 22.37 16.26
C ARG A 192 -7.59 22.08 14.79
N GLN A 193 -8.86 21.90 14.45
CA GLN A 193 -9.26 21.66 13.05
C GLN A 193 -8.87 22.84 12.14
N LYS A 194 -9.14 24.08 12.56
CA LYS A 194 -8.76 25.28 11.80
C LYS A 194 -7.24 25.37 11.61
N ILE A 195 -6.46 25.03 12.64
CA ILE A 195 -5.00 24.99 12.56
C ILE A 195 -4.56 23.96 11.53
N TYR A 196 -5.14 22.75 11.55
CA TYR A 196 -4.84 21.73 10.55
C TYR A 196 -5.16 22.20 9.13
N ASP A 197 -6.32 22.83 8.92
CA ASP A 197 -6.72 23.35 7.61
C ASP A 197 -5.72 24.41 7.12
N ILE A 198 -5.35 25.37 7.98
CA ILE A 198 -4.36 26.41 7.64
C ILE A 198 -2.98 25.81 7.36
N MET A 199 -2.52 24.85 8.17
CA MET A 199 -1.23 24.19 7.95
C MET A 199 -1.23 23.35 6.68
N MET A 200 -2.37 22.73 6.32
CA MET A 200 -2.53 21.99 5.07
C MET A 200 -2.49 22.94 3.87
N ASP A 201 -3.21 24.05 3.92
CA ASP A 201 -3.19 25.10 2.89
C ASP A 201 -1.81 25.73 2.73
N PHE A 202 -1.05 25.87 3.81
CA PHE A 202 0.35 26.29 3.73
C PHE A 202 1.21 25.24 3.00
N LYS A 203 1.05 23.96 3.32
CA LYS A 203 1.80 22.87 2.66
C LYS A 203 1.49 22.76 1.16
N THR A 204 0.22 22.83 0.78
CA THR A 204 -0.20 22.72 -0.63
C THR A 204 0.37 23.85 -1.48
N ARG A 205 0.37 25.09 -0.96
CA ARG A 205 1.01 26.25 -1.63
C ARG A 205 2.52 26.11 -1.72
N ASN A 206 3.14 25.49 -0.71
CA ASN A 206 4.58 25.27 -0.63
C ASN A 206 4.97 23.82 -0.97
N SER A 207 4.30 23.23 -1.97
CA SER A 207 4.44 21.80 -2.32
C SER A 207 5.88 21.39 -2.65
N SER A 208 6.71 22.26 -3.22
CA SER A 208 8.13 21.98 -3.46
C SER A 208 8.92 21.78 -2.16
N HIS A 209 8.65 22.61 -1.15
CA HIS A 209 9.24 22.46 0.18
C HIS A 209 8.73 21.17 0.84
N GLU A 210 7.43 20.88 0.72
CA GLU A 210 6.85 19.65 1.26
C GLU A 210 7.45 18.38 0.63
N ILE A 211 7.57 18.31 -0.71
CA ILE A 211 8.22 17.20 -1.41
C ILE A 211 9.64 17.01 -0.89
N TYR A 212 10.37 18.12 -0.71
CA TYR A 212 11.74 18.09 -0.21
C TYR A 212 11.83 17.61 1.26
N VAL A 213 11.00 18.13 2.15
CA VAL A 213 10.91 17.68 3.55
C VAL A 213 10.52 16.21 3.62
N ASN A 214 9.56 15.78 2.80
CA ASN A 214 9.15 14.38 2.72
C ASN A 214 10.29 13.51 2.23
N GLN A 215 11.03 13.90 1.17
CA GLN A 215 12.23 13.19 0.72
C GLN A 215 13.28 13.09 1.83
N MET A 216 13.53 14.16 2.60
CA MET A 216 14.47 14.11 3.72
C MET A 216 13.98 13.22 4.86
N THR A 217 12.67 13.13 5.04
CA THR A 217 12.03 12.30 6.08
C THR A 217 11.92 10.83 5.64
N THR A 218 11.79 10.53 4.34
CA THR A 218 11.67 9.17 3.80
C THR A 218 13.02 8.55 3.44
N ASN A 219 13.97 9.35 2.93
CA ASN A 219 15.38 8.96 2.76
C ASN A 219 16.13 8.79 4.10
N PHE A 220 15.41 8.82 5.22
CA PHE A 220 15.88 8.25 6.48
C PHE A 220 16.15 6.75 6.40
N LYS A 221 15.53 6.05 5.45
CA LYS A 221 15.85 4.67 5.15
C LYS A 221 17.17 4.62 4.35
N PHE A 222 18.21 4.07 4.98
CA PHE A 222 19.47 3.59 4.39
C PHE A 222 20.51 4.63 3.92
N HIS A 223 21.38 5.02 4.86
CA HIS A 223 22.85 4.91 4.68
C HIS A 223 23.50 4.67 6.05
N SER A 224 23.11 3.57 6.71
CA SER A 224 23.90 2.94 7.77
C SER A 224 24.77 1.84 7.16
N GLU A 225 25.40 2.11 6.02
CA GLU A 225 26.40 1.20 5.45
C GLU A 225 27.79 1.73 5.81
N GLY A 226 28.40 1.08 6.80
CA GLY A 226 29.85 1.09 6.99
C GLY A 226 30.40 2.10 8.01
N SER A 227 30.13 1.89 9.30
CA SER A 227 31.07 2.37 10.33
C SER A 227 31.43 1.23 11.29
N ALA A 228 32.20 0.30 10.74
CA ALA A 228 33.07 -0.58 11.51
C ALA A 228 34.50 -0.32 11.04
N THR A 229 35.16 0.67 11.64
CA THR A 229 36.59 0.60 11.99
C THR A 229 36.91 1.68 13.02
N MET A 230 37.61 1.23 14.06
CA MET A 230 38.04 2.01 15.21
C MET A 230 38.81 3.28 14.84
N SER A 231 38.56 4.36 15.58
CA SER A 231 39.59 5.33 15.94
C SER A 231 39.24 5.96 17.28
N THR A 232 39.80 5.34 18.32
CA THR A 232 40.24 6.03 19.53
C THR A 232 41.16 7.19 19.13
N LEU A 233 40.93 8.40 19.68
CA LEU A 233 41.91 9.24 20.38
C LEU A 233 41.32 10.62 20.78
N SER A 234 41.32 10.84 22.10
CA SER A 234 41.65 12.06 22.86
C SER A 234 41.08 13.46 22.51
N ALA A 235 40.18 13.91 23.39
CA ALA A 235 40.24 15.11 24.26
C ALA A 235 40.76 16.47 23.73
N THR A 236 39.95 17.54 23.84
CA THR A 236 40.02 18.61 24.88
C THR A 236 39.32 19.92 24.43
N SER A 237 38.61 20.57 25.38
CA SER A 237 38.14 21.98 25.41
C SER A 237 37.04 22.36 24.38
N SER A 238 36.05 23.23 24.63
CA SER A 238 35.89 24.27 25.65
C SER A 238 34.42 24.73 25.72
N THR A 239 33.96 25.06 26.94
CA THR A 239 33.00 26.12 27.29
C THR A 239 31.70 26.23 26.50
N SER A 240 30.69 25.47 26.92
CA SER A 240 29.27 25.79 26.76
C SER A 240 28.70 25.95 28.16
N SER A 241 28.02 27.08 28.42
CA SER A 241 27.28 27.29 29.65
C SER A 241 26.06 26.37 29.66
N ASP A 242 26.28 25.15 30.14
CA ASP A 242 25.23 24.16 30.32
C ASP A 242 24.30 24.61 31.45
N LEU A 243 23.08 24.99 31.08
CA LEU A 243 21.94 24.95 31.98
C LEU A 243 21.80 23.50 32.45
N ILE A 244 22.34 23.20 33.63
CA ILE A 244 22.15 21.92 34.32
C ILE A 244 20.66 21.85 34.68
N ILE A 245 19.86 21.33 33.76
CA ILE A 245 18.51 20.87 34.07
C ILE A 245 18.70 19.72 35.06
N PRO A 246 18.14 19.78 36.28
CA PRO A 246 18.24 18.70 37.24
C PRO A 246 17.75 17.43 36.57
N GLU A 247 18.65 16.47 36.39
CA GLU A 247 18.33 15.17 35.82
C GLU A 247 17.27 14.52 36.72
N ALA A 248 16.02 14.59 36.28
CA ALA A 248 14.91 13.99 36.99
C ALA A 248 15.15 12.49 37.03
N ARG A 249 15.68 12.00 38.16
CA ARG A 249 15.91 10.58 38.39
C ARG A 249 14.55 9.89 38.44
N VAL A 250 14.14 9.35 37.31
CA VAL A 250 12.97 8.46 37.24
C VAL A 250 13.31 7.19 38.01
N ASP A 251 12.45 6.79 38.94
CA ASP A 251 12.62 5.56 39.72
C ASP A 251 12.69 4.35 38.77
N PRO A 252 13.77 3.55 38.79
CA PRO A 252 13.91 2.37 37.93
C PRO A 252 12.78 1.36 38.15
N ALA A 253 12.14 1.31 39.32
CA ALA A 253 10.99 0.45 39.56
C ALA A 253 9.78 0.84 38.68
N ILE A 254 9.54 2.15 38.50
CA ILE A 254 8.46 2.67 37.66
C ILE A 254 8.75 2.34 36.19
N VAL A 255 9.99 2.55 35.74
CA VAL A 255 10.40 2.22 34.36
C VAL A 255 10.18 0.74 34.08
N ASN A 256 10.65 -0.15 34.96
CA ASN A 256 10.47 -1.59 34.79
C ASN A 256 8.99 -2.02 34.78
N SER A 257 8.14 -1.35 35.58
CA SER A 257 6.70 -1.62 35.58
C SER A 257 6.03 -1.19 34.28
N ILE A 258 6.38 -0.01 33.74
CA ILE A 258 5.84 0.47 32.46
C ILE A 258 6.29 -0.46 31.33
N GLU A 259 7.55 -0.88 31.34
CA GLU A 259 8.06 -1.82 30.35
C GLU A 259 7.41 -3.19 30.41
N SER A 260 7.12 -3.71 31.61
CA SER A 260 6.44 -4.99 31.73
C SER A 260 5.01 -4.91 31.17
N LEU A 261 4.31 -3.81 31.42
CA LEU A 261 2.98 -3.54 30.87
C LEU A 261 3.05 -3.43 29.34
N PHE A 262 3.96 -2.63 28.81
CA PHE A 262 4.17 -2.47 27.37
C PHE A 262 4.48 -3.81 26.67
N ARG A 263 5.39 -4.61 27.24
CA ARG A 263 5.71 -5.96 26.76
C ARG A 263 4.49 -6.88 26.79
N SER A 264 3.69 -6.81 27.86
CA SER A 264 2.49 -7.64 27.98
C SER A 264 1.44 -7.26 26.93
N SER A 265 1.26 -5.97 26.65
CA SER A 265 0.33 -5.46 25.62
C SER A 265 0.75 -5.91 24.23
N LEU A 266 2.04 -5.77 23.87
CA LEU A 266 2.52 -6.21 22.56
C LEU A 266 2.46 -7.74 22.39
N LYS A 267 2.72 -8.51 23.46
CA LYS A 267 2.59 -9.99 23.43
C LYS A 267 1.14 -10.48 23.32
N ALA A 268 0.17 -9.65 23.70
CA ALA A 268 -1.25 -9.97 23.51
C ALA A 268 -1.67 -9.93 22.03
N ILE A 269 -0.91 -9.24 21.17
CA ILE A 269 -1.14 -9.18 19.72
C ILE A 269 -0.62 -10.48 19.09
N LYS A 270 -1.53 -11.31 18.57
CA LYS A 270 -1.22 -12.69 18.11
C LYS A 270 -0.10 -12.75 17.07
N PRO A 271 -0.05 -11.89 16.03
CA PRO A 271 1.07 -11.86 15.08
C PRO A 271 2.44 -11.53 15.69
N LEU A 272 2.48 -10.83 16.83
CA LEU A 272 3.73 -10.38 17.46
C LEU A 272 4.31 -11.37 18.48
N GLN A 273 3.65 -12.50 18.73
CA GLN A 273 4.11 -13.50 19.73
C GLN A 273 5.51 -14.07 19.42
N GLY A 274 5.91 -14.11 18.14
CA GLY A 274 7.25 -14.52 17.71
C GLY A 274 8.31 -13.40 17.71
N ALA A 275 7.92 -12.15 17.98
CA ALA A 275 8.76 -10.96 17.84
C ALA A 275 9.41 -10.53 19.18
N SER A 276 9.63 -11.45 20.13
CA SER A 276 10.11 -11.10 21.47
C SER A 276 11.43 -10.32 21.45
N GLN A 277 12.35 -10.65 20.54
CA GLN A 277 13.62 -9.93 20.41
C GLN A 277 13.42 -8.47 19.99
N LEU A 278 12.55 -8.20 19.01
CA LEU A 278 12.28 -6.84 18.53
C LEU A 278 11.62 -5.98 19.61
N ILE A 279 10.71 -6.58 20.39
CA ILE A 279 10.07 -5.92 21.53
C ILE A 279 11.10 -5.59 22.61
N ASP A 280 12.04 -6.49 22.86
CA ASP A 280 13.10 -6.32 23.85
C ASP A 280 14.10 -5.24 23.44
N ASP A 281 14.48 -5.21 22.16
CA ASP A 281 15.31 -4.18 21.55
C ASP A 281 14.61 -2.81 21.64
N LEU A 282 13.30 -2.75 21.35
CA LEU A 282 12.51 -1.52 21.43
C LEU A 282 12.48 -0.96 22.85
N CYS A 283 12.28 -1.82 23.84
CA CYS A 283 12.35 -1.42 25.26
C CYS A 283 13.75 -0.94 25.65
N ALA A 284 14.81 -1.64 25.21
CA ALA A 284 16.18 -1.26 25.50
C ALA A 284 16.52 0.13 24.93
N VAL A 285 16.11 0.40 23.69
CA VAL A 285 16.28 1.71 23.07
C VAL A 285 15.45 2.76 23.80
N GLY A 286 14.20 2.47 24.15
CA GLY A 286 13.34 3.36 24.93
C GLY A 286 13.94 3.77 26.29
N ARG A 287 14.52 2.81 27.04
CA ARG A 287 15.26 3.13 28.28
C ARG A 287 16.46 4.02 28.01
N SER A 288 17.21 3.72 26.95
CA SER A 288 18.38 4.51 26.59
C SER A 288 17.98 5.93 26.18
N MET A 289 16.79 6.15 25.62
CA MET A 289 16.30 7.49 25.29
C MET A 289 16.02 8.38 26.50
N ALA A 290 15.72 7.79 27.66
CA ALA A 290 15.53 8.55 28.90
C ALA A 290 16.82 9.23 29.39
N ILE A 291 17.98 8.72 28.96
CA ILE A 291 19.30 9.26 29.30
C ILE A 291 19.68 10.27 28.21
N HIS A 292 19.59 11.57 28.53
CA HIS A 292 20.00 12.65 27.61
C HIS A 292 21.46 12.48 27.18
N GLY A 293 21.72 12.44 25.87
CA GLY A 293 23.08 12.29 25.35
C GLY A 293 23.18 12.48 23.84
N ALA A 294 24.42 12.55 23.34
CA ALA A 294 24.75 12.85 21.94
C ALA A 294 24.14 11.89 20.88
N ASN A 295 23.56 10.77 21.31
CA ASN A 295 22.98 9.76 20.44
C ASN A 295 21.44 9.68 20.54
N MET A 296 20.78 10.68 21.13
CA MET A 296 19.31 10.70 21.26
C MET A 296 18.64 10.58 19.89
N GLU A 297 19.20 11.21 18.87
CA GLU A 297 18.71 11.17 17.50
C GLU A 297 18.76 9.74 16.92
N GLU A 298 19.91 9.08 17.02
CA GLU A 298 20.09 7.69 16.56
C GLU A 298 19.14 6.71 17.28
N ARG A 299 18.99 6.87 18.60
CA ARG A 299 18.06 6.06 19.40
C ARG A 299 16.61 6.28 18.97
N PHE A 300 16.21 7.53 18.73
CA PHE A 300 14.86 7.84 18.26
C PHE A 300 14.57 7.17 16.90
N PHE A 301 15.52 7.20 15.97
CA PHE A 301 15.35 6.51 14.70
C PHE A 301 15.28 5.01 14.86
N LYS A 302 16.04 4.44 15.79
CA LYS A 302 15.94 3.02 16.10
C LYS A 302 14.58 2.62 16.65
N VAL A 303 13.94 3.47 17.47
CA VAL A 303 12.55 3.27 17.92
C VAL A 303 11.59 3.23 16.73
N LEU A 304 11.70 4.18 15.78
CA LEU A 304 10.83 4.22 14.60
C LEU A 304 11.01 2.99 13.71
N GLU A 305 12.24 2.55 13.49
CA GLU A 305 12.55 1.35 12.69
C GLU A 305 11.95 0.08 13.31
N LEU A 306 12.14 -0.10 14.62
CA LEU A 306 11.61 -1.24 15.35
C LEU A 306 10.07 -1.23 15.36
N THR A 307 9.46 -0.04 15.49
CA THR A 307 8.01 0.13 15.43
C THR A 307 7.44 -0.18 14.05
N ASP A 308 8.08 0.29 12.96
CA ASP A 308 7.67 -0.02 11.58
C ASP A 308 7.78 -1.52 11.30
N THR A 309 8.85 -2.16 11.80
CA THR A 309 9.06 -3.60 11.67
C THR A 309 7.95 -4.38 12.39
N LEU A 310 7.63 -4.01 13.64
CA LEU A 310 6.52 -4.62 14.38
C LEU A 310 5.19 -4.41 13.65
N LYS A 311 4.94 -3.22 13.11
CA LYS A 311 3.72 -2.92 12.35
C LYS A 311 3.58 -3.78 11.09
N GLN A 312 4.67 -4.03 10.39
CA GLN A 312 4.68 -4.90 9.19
C GLN A 312 4.41 -6.37 9.52
N MET A 313 4.65 -6.80 10.77
CA MET A 313 4.29 -8.14 11.23
C MET A 313 2.80 -8.28 11.57
N CYS A 314 2.06 -7.18 11.73
CA CYS A 314 0.62 -7.21 11.98
C CYS A 314 -0.15 -7.49 10.68
N GLU A 315 -0.94 -8.57 10.68
CA GLU A 315 -1.70 -9.02 9.50
C GLU A 315 -2.96 -8.18 9.24
N THR A 316 -3.57 -7.64 10.29
CA THR A 316 -4.83 -6.88 10.20
C THR A 316 -4.63 -5.40 10.56
N GLU A 317 -5.47 -4.52 10.01
CA GLU A 317 -5.48 -3.10 10.43
C GLU A 317 -5.82 -2.94 11.91
N GLU A 318 -6.62 -3.83 12.49
CA GLU A 318 -6.96 -3.80 13.90
C GLU A 318 -5.72 -4.08 14.77
N ASP A 319 -4.89 -5.03 14.36
CA ASP A 319 -3.62 -5.34 15.03
C ASP A 319 -2.58 -4.22 14.85
N GLN A 320 -2.63 -3.47 13.74
CA GLN A 320 -1.77 -2.30 13.52
C GLN A 320 -2.20 -1.07 14.34
N ARG A 321 -3.46 -1.00 14.74
CA ARG A 321 -3.99 0.09 15.59
C ARG A 321 -3.76 -0.14 17.08
N LYS A 322 -3.67 -1.39 17.50
CA LYS A 322 -3.36 -1.80 18.88
C LYS A 322 -1.89 -1.56 19.21
#